data_AF-A0A848DSU4-F1
#
_entry.id   AF-A0A848DSU4-F1
#
_cell.length_a   1.000
_cell.length_b   1.000
_cell.length_c   1.000
_cell.angle_alpha   90.00
_cell.angle_beta   90.00
_cell.angle_gamma   90.00
#
_symmetry.space_group_name_H-M   'P 1'
#
loop_
_entity.id
_entity.type
_entity.pdbx_description
1 polymer ?
#
loop_
_entity_poly.entity_id
_entity_poly.type
_entity_poly.pdbx_seq_one_letter_code
_entity_poly.pdbx_strand_id
1 'polypeptide(L)'
;MSAPGSVTAAAVGLRCWTRGHDPHVKAAVGLLIAHETWLRRSEFRTGCIERDGDGTCWIDWDDAREAFDAGRFAKASSTEIAVLDLVIALGEDRYRFSRVDGGQARMVTEAVATAVGVDR
;
A
#
# COMPACT_ATOMS: atom_id res chain seq x y z
N MET A 1 1.60 17.02 13.13
CA MET A 1 1.22 15.68 12.64
C MET A 1 2.20 14.68 13.21
N SER A 2 1.71 13.50 13.62
CA SER A 2 2.52 12.52 14.35
C SER A 2 2.18 11.12 13.86
N ALA A 3 3.17 10.31 13.51
CA ALA A 3 2.95 8.94 13.08
C ALA A 3 2.17 8.09 14.10
N PRO A 4 1.39 7.08 13.66
CA PRO A 4 0.72 6.16 14.57
C PRO A 4 1.72 5.41 15.46
N GLY A 5 1.49 5.45 16.78
CA GLY A 5 2.38 4.89 17.79
C GLY A 5 2.40 3.36 17.87
N SER A 6 1.51 2.66 17.15
CA SER A 6 1.46 1.20 17.10
C SER A 6 0.96 0.68 15.76
N VAL A 7 1.30 -0.58 15.46
CA VAL A 7 0.85 -1.34 14.27
C VAL A 7 -0.69 -1.37 14.21
N THR A 8 -1.33 -1.68 15.33
CA THR A 8 -2.79 -1.78 15.43
C THR A 8 -3.46 -0.44 15.17
N ALA A 9 -2.93 0.65 15.75
CA ALA A 9 -3.47 1.99 15.53
C ALA A 9 -3.37 2.40 14.05
N ALA A 10 -2.21 2.13 13.41
CA ALA A 10 -2.02 2.38 11.99
C ALA A 10 -3.02 1.58 11.13
N ALA A 11 -3.14 0.28 11.38
CA ALA A 11 -4.04 -0.58 10.61
C ALA A 11 -5.52 -0.18 10.77
N VAL A 12 -5.96 0.18 11.98
CA VAL A 12 -7.33 0.66 12.23
C VAL A 12 -7.57 1.99 11.53
N GLY A 13 -6.66 2.95 11.67
CA GLY A 13 -6.78 4.26 11.02
C GLY A 13 -6.85 4.16 9.49
N LEU A 14 -5.96 3.37 8.88
CA LEU A 14 -5.94 3.16 7.43
C LEU A 14 -7.19 2.43 6.92
N ARG A 15 -7.73 1.45 7.68
CA ARG A 15 -9.00 0.80 7.34
C ARG A 15 -10.17 1.77 7.39
N CYS A 16 -10.20 2.68 8.36
CA CYS A 16 -11.24 3.70 8.46
C CYS A 16 -11.13 4.67 7.28
N TRP A 17 -9.93 5.17 6.99
CA TRP A 17 -9.66 6.06 5.87
C TRP A 17 -10.13 5.47 4.54
N THR A 18 -9.76 4.22 4.24
CA THR A 18 -10.05 3.59 2.93
C THR A 18 -11.53 3.27 2.67
N ARG A 19 -12.45 3.38 3.63
CA ARG A 19 -13.89 3.08 3.41
C ARG A 19 -14.49 3.90 2.26
N GLY A 20 -14.10 5.16 2.13
CA GLY A 20 -14.57 6.08 1.10
C GLY A 20 -13.73 6.14 -0.18
N HIS A 21 -12.69 5.31 -0.31
CA HIS A 21 -11.73 5.41 -1.43
C HIS A 21 -12.02 4.44 -2.58
N ASP A 22 -11.33 4.69 -3.70
CA ASP A 22 -11.34 3.85 -4.89
C ASP A 22 -10.81 2.43 -4.61
N PRO A 23 -11.20 1.43 -5.42
CA PRO A 23 -10.79 0.04 -5.23
C PRO A 23 -9.27 -0.18 -5.19
N HIS A 24 -8.49 0.57 -5.97
CA HIS A 24 -7.03 0.43 -6.01
C HIS A 24 -6.36 0.86 -4.69
N VAL A 25 -6.85 1.95 -4.06
CA VAL A 25 -6.38 2.39 -2.73
C VAL A 25 -6.76 1.37 -1.66
N LYS A 26 -8.00 0.84 -1.72
CA LYS A 26 -8.46 -0.22 -0.81
C LYS A 26 -7.59 -1.47 -0.93
N ALA A 27 -7.23 -1.87 -2.16
CA ALA A 27 -6.35 -3.00 -2.42
C ALA A 27 -4.93 -2.75 -1.89
N ALA A 28 -4.36 -1.56 -2.15
CA ALA A 28 -3.04 -1.17 -1.66
C ALA A 28 -2.94 -1.28 -0.13
N VAL A 29 -3.89 -0.67 0.58
CA VAL A 29 -3.94 -0.70 2.06
C VAL A 29 -4.24 -2.10 2.57
N GLY A 30 -5.12 -2.85 1.91
CA GLY A 30 -5.41 -4.24 2.24
C GLY A 30 -4.16 -5.11 2.19
N LEU A 31 -3.38 -5.01 1.10
CA LEU A 31 -2.12 -5.72 0.92
C LEU A 31 -1.08 -5.29 1.97
N LEU A 32 -0.96 -3.98 2.21
CA LEU A 32 -0.03 -3.43 3.21
C LEU A 32 -0.31 -3.99 4.62
N ILE A 33 -1.58 -4.04 5.02
CA ILE A 33 -2.00 -4.58 6.32
C ILE A 33 -1.78 -6.09 6.37
N ALA A 34 -2.16 -6.82 5.32
CA ALA A 34 -2.00 -8.28 5.27
C ALA A 34 -0.54 -8.72 5.29
N HIS A 35 0.37 -7.94 4.69
CA HIS A 35 1.79 -8.24 4.71
C HIS A 35 2.43 -8.01 6.09
N GLU A 36 1.81 -7.20 6.97
CA GLU A 36 2.20 -6.82 8.34
C GLU A 36 3.58 -6.16 8.54
N THR A 37 4.58 -6.54 7.75
CA THR A 37 5.98 -6.17 7.91
C THR A 37 6.18 -4.66 7.88
N TRP A 38 5.63 -3.98 6.87
CA TRP A 38 5.83 -2.53 6.70
C TRP A 38 5.19 -1.72 7.82
N LEU A 39 4.04 -2.17 8.35
CA LEU A 39 3.45 -1.53 9.52
C LEU A 39 4.27 -1.75 10.79
N ARG A 40 5.11 -2.79 10.89
CA ARG A 40 6.03 -3.01 12.02
C ARG A 40 7.31 -2.17 11.92
N ARG A 41 7.69 -1.74 10.72
CA ARG A 41 8.87 -0.90 10.47
C ARG A 41 8.58 0.57 10.81
N SER A 42 9.34 1.13 11.75
CA SER A 42 9.12 2.51 12.18
C SER A 42 9.45 3.51 11.07
N GLU A 43 10.46 3.24 10.26
CA GLU A 43 10.86 4.09 9.13
C GLU A 43 9.75 4.27 8.09
N PHE A 44 8.91 3.25 7.91
CA PHE A 44 7.74 3.33 7.05
C PHE A 44 6.58 4.04 7.75
N ARG A 45 6.26 3.67 8.99
CA ARG A 45 5.19 4.35 9.74
C ARG A 45 5.41 5.85 9.87
N THR A 46 6.65 6.29 10.11
CA THR A 46 6.99 7.70 10.26
C THR A 46 7.26 8.42 8.95
N GLY A 47 7.52 7.69 7.87
CA GLY A 47 7.83 8.26 6.57
C GLY A 47 6.65 8.30 5.60
N CYS A 48 5.65 7.43 5.78
CA CYS A 48 4.58 7.26 4.80
C CYS A 48 3.17 7.26 5.40
N ILE A 49 3.02 7.15 6.73
CA ILE A 49 1.70 7.17 7.36
C ILE A 49 1.54 8.44 8.17
N GLU A 50 0.70 9.31 7.65
CA GLU A 50 0.28 10.51 8.35
C GLU A 50 -0.87 10.20 9.29
N ARG A 51 -0.97 11.00 10.36
CA ARG A 51 -2.07 10.90 11.30
C ARG A 51 -2.42 12.26 11.88
N ASP A 52 -3.73 12.53 11.86
CA ASP A 52 -4.35 13.72 12.41
C ASP A 52 -4.67 13.60 13.89
N GLY A 53 -4.97 14.74 14.51
CA GLY A 53 -5.31 14.84 15.93
C GLY A 53 -6.57 14.08 16.33
N ASP A 54 -7.47 13.81 15.39
CA ASP A 54 -8.68 12.99 15.57
C ASP A 54 -8.41 11.48 15.46
N GLY A 55 -7.18 11.09 15.11
CA GLY A 55 -6.77 9.70 14.93
C GLY A 55 -6.94 9.16 13.51
N THR A 56 -7.43 9.96 12.57
CA THR A 56 -7.48 9.61 11.14
C THR A 56 -6.06 9.38 10.63
N CYS A 57 -5.82 8.27 9.94
CA CYS A 57 -4.53 7.96 9.33
C CYS A 57 -4.66 7.86 7.82
N TRP A 58 -3.73 8.42 7.06
CA TRP A 58 -3.69 8.30 5.61
C TRP A 58 -2.26 8.07 5.12
N ILE A 59 -2.15 7.67 3.86
CA ILE A 59 -0.88 7.59 3.15
C ILE A 59 -0.93 8.63 2.04
N ASP A 60 0.06 9.49 1.99
CA ASP A 60 0.37 10.25 0.79
C ASP A 60 1.20 9.34 -0.13
N TRP A 61 0.64 8.96 -1.27
CA TRP A 61 1.26 7.99 -2.17
C TRP A 61 2.41 8.60 -2.97
N ASP A 62 2.37 9.91 -3.24
CA ASP A 62 3.44 10.62 -3.95
C ASP A 62 4.67 10.72 -3.04
N ASP A 63 4.48 11.09 -1.76
CA ASP A 63 5.55 11.10 -0.77
C ASP A 63 6.10 9.69 -0.51
N ALA A 64 5.23 8.67 -0.46
CA ALA A 64 5.64 7.29 -0.31
C ALA A 64 6.51 6.81 -1.49
N ARG A 65 6.16 7.22 -2.72
CA ARG A 65 6.96 6.95 -3.92
C ARG A 65 8.31 7.65 -3.87
N GLU A 66 8.34 8.94 -3.54
CA GLU A 66 9.60 9.68 -3.42
C GLU A 66 10.52 9.03 -2.38
N ALA A 67 9.99 8.64 -1.23
CA ALA A 67 10.74 7.95 -0.19
C ALA A 67 11.28 6.58 -0.66
N PHE A 68 10.48 5.84 -1.44
CA PHE A 68 10.87 4.56 -2.03
C PHE A 68 12.03 4.75 -3.01
N ASP A 69 11.90 5.68 -3.95
CA ASP A 69 12.89 5.95 -5.00
C ASP A 69 14.19 6.53 -4.43
N ALA A 70 14.11 7.28 -3.32
CA ALA A 70 15.26 7.76 -2.56
C ALA A 70 16.00 6.65 -1.78
N GLY A 71 15.52 5.40 -1.80
CA GLY A 71 16.16 4.28 -1.13
C GLY A 71 16.01 4.28 0.39
N ARG A 72 15.00 4.99 0.93
CA ARG A 72 14.78 5.12 2.38
C ARG A 72 14.57 3.77 3.08
N PHE A 73 14.16 2.75 2.33
CA PHE A 73 13.87 1.41 2.82
C PHE A 73 14.96 0.37 2.50
N ALA A 74 16.16 0.77 2.06
CA ALA A 74 17.22 -0.12 1.59
C ALA A 74 17.68 -1.22 2.59
N LYS A 75 17.29 -1.14 3.86
CA LYS A 75 17.54 -2.17 4.89
C LYS A 75 16.52 -3.33 4.86
N ALA A 76 15.52 -3.28 3.99
CA ALA A 76 14.53 -4.34 3.81
C ALA A 76 15.03 -5.41 2.83
N SER A 77 14.48 -6.62 2.92
CA SER A 77 14.78 -7.66 1.94
C SER A 77 14.25 -7.28 0.55
N SER A 78 14.81 -7.87 -0.49
CA SER A 78 14.35 -7.64 -1.87
C SER A 78 12.86 -7.97 -2.05
N THR A 79 12.37 -9.01 -1.39
CA THR A 79 10.95 -9.40 -1.44
C THR A 79 10.06 -8.40 -0.72
N GLU A 80 10.47 -7.92 0.46
CA GLU A 80 9.73 -6.87 1.18
C GLU A 80 9.63 -5.59 0.34
N ILE A 81 10.74 -5.20 -0.30
CA ILE A 81 10.81 -4.04 -1.20
C ILE A 81 9.89 -4.23 -2.40
N ALA A 82 9.89 -5.41 -3.04
CA ALA A 82 9.00 -5.69 -4.16
C ALA A 82 7.52 -5.59 -3.77
N VAL A 83 7.15 -6.09 -2.58
CA VAL A 83 5.78 -5.94 -2.06
C VAL A 83 5.45 -4.47 -1.77
N LEU A 84 6.40 -3.69 -1.23
CA LEU A 84 6.18 -2.26 -1.01
C LEU A 84 5.96 -1.50 -2.31
N ASP A 85 6.78 -1.77 -3.32
CA ASP A 85 6.66 -1.16 -4.64
C ASP A 85 5.27 -1.41 -5.24
N LEU A 86 4.78 -2.65 -5.14
CA LEU A 86 3.44 -3.02 -5.57
C LEU A 86 2.36 -2.26 -4.78
N VAL A 87 2.48 -2.17 -3.45
CA VAL A 87 1.54 -1.41 -2.62
C VAL A 87 1.49 0.05 -3.06
N ILE A 88 2.64 0.71 -3.25
CA ILE A 88 2.70 2.11 -3.68
C ILE A 88 2.12 2.25 -5.09
N ALA A 89 2.47 1.38 -6.02
CA ALA A 89 1.96 1.43 -7.40
C ALA A 89 0.44 1.26 -7.48
N LEU A 90 -0.15 0.43 -6.60
CA LEU A 90 -1.61 0.32 -6.46
C LEU A 90 -2.21 1.60 -5.86
N GLY A 91 -1.57 2.17 -4.83
CA GLY A 91 -2.00 3.41 -4.18
C GLY A 91 -2.05 4.59 -5.13
N GLU A 92 -1.00 4.77 -5.94
CA GLU A 92 -0.86 5.81 -6.97
C GLU A 92 -1.80 5.64 -8.18
N ASP A 93 -2.51 4.51 -8.28
CA ASP A 93 -3.18 4.08 -9.51
C ASP A 93 -2.21 4.10 -10.73
N ARG A 94 -0.95 3.71 -10.51
CA ARG A 94 0.13 3.84 -11.51
C ARG A 94 -0.20 3.13 -12.83
N TYR A 95 -0.93 2.02 -12.75
CA TYR A 95 -1.38 1.23 -13.90
C TYR A 95 -2.79 1.60 -14.38
N ARG A 96 -3.40 2.65 -13.84
CA ARG A 96 -4.73 3.16 -14.21
C ARG A 96 -5.84 2.13 -14.04
N PHE A 97 -5.77 1.29 -13.01
CA PHE A 97 -6.79 0.27 -12.70
C PHE A 97 -8.17 0.90 -12.45
N SER A 98 -8.23 2.15 -11.99
CA SER A 98 -9.49 2.91 -11.90
C SER A 98 -10.23 3.09 -13.25
N ARG A 99 -9.54 2.90 -14.38
CA ARG A 99 -10.06 3.12 -15.75
C ARG A 99 -10.22 1.83 -16.56
N VAL A 100 -9.80 0.70 -16.01
CA VAL A 100 -9.81 -0.59 -16.69
C VAL A 100 -11.24 -1.12 -16.76
N ASP A 101 -11.69 -1.57 -17.95
CA ASP A 101 -13.00 -2.19 -18.10
C ASP A 101 -13.02 -3.65 -17.59
N GLY A 102 -14.22 -4.24 -17.48
CA GLY A 102 -14.36 -5.59 -16.93
C GLY A 102 -13.63 -6.69 -17.71
N GLY A 103 -13.50 -6.57 -19.03
CA GLY A 103 -12.78 -7.55 -19.87
C GLY A 103 -11.28 -7.45 -19.66
N GLN A 104 -10.74 -6.23 -19.66
CA GLN A 104 -9.34 -5.96 -19.36
C GLN A 104 -8.97 -6.37 -17.92
N ALA A 105 -9.83 -6.10 -16.95
CA ALA A 105 -9.61 -6.46 -15.55
C ALA A 105 -9.44 -7.98 -15.36
N ARG A 106 -10.26 -8.78 -16.07
CA ARG A 106 -10.15 -10.23 -16.06
C ARG A 106 -8.81 -10.71 -16.63
N MET A 107 -8.40 -10.18 -17.78
CA MET A 107 -7.11 -10.54 -18.39
C MET A 107 -5.92 -10.21 -17.47
N VAL A 108 -5.95 -9.04 -16.82
CA VAL A 108 -4.90 -8.66 -15.85
C VAL A 108 -4.88 -9.61 -14.66
N THR A 109 -6.06 -9.96 -14.12
CA THR A 109 -6.16 -10.85 -12.95
C THR A 109 -5.63 -12.25 -13.27
N GLU A 110 -6.01 -12.84 -14.41
CA GLU A 110 -5.50 -14.14 -14.87
C GLU A 110 -3.97 -14.09 -15.09
N ALA A 111 -3.45 -13.03 -15.73
CA ALA A 111 -2.01 -12.89 -15.94
C ALA A 111 -1.23 -12.79 -14.62
N VAL A 112 -1.74 -12.03 -13.64
CA VAL A 112 -1.12 -11.89 -12.32
C VAL A 112 -1.19 -13.21 -11.55
N ALA A 113 -2.34 -13.88 -11.54
CA ALA A 113 -2.52 -15.17 -10.85
C ALA A 113 -1.56 -16.25 -11.39
N THR A 114 -1.39 -16.31 -12.71
CA THR A 114 -0.40 -17.17 -13.36
C THR A 114 1.03 -16.79 -12.95
N ALA A 115 1.37 -15.50 -12.93
CA ALA A 115 2.70 -15.01 -12.56
C ALA A 115 3.07 -15.32 -11.10
N VAL A 116 2.10 -15.30 -10.18
CA VAL A 116 2.32 -15.67 -8.76
C VAL A 116 2.14 -17.17 -8.49
N GLY A 117 1.78 -17.97 -9.51
CA GLY A 117 1.66 -19.42 -9.41
C GLY A 117 0.41 -19.93 -8.70
N VAL A 118 -0.67 -19.13 -8.67
CA VAL A 118 -1.95 -19.47 -8.02
C VAL A 118 -2.94 -20.15 -9.00
N ASP A 119 -2.67 -20.11 -10.30
CA ASP A 119 -3.48 -20.79 -11.34
C ASP A 119 -3.16 -22.30 -11.51
N ARG A 120 -2.74 -23.00 -10.45
CA ARG A 120 -2.48 -24.46 -10.48
C ARG A 120 -3.39 -25.24 -9.54
#